data_AF-A0A9R0XU26-F1
#
_entry.id   AF-A0A9R0XU26-F1
#
_cell.length_a   1.000
_cell.length_b   1.000
_cell.length_c   1.000
_cell.angle_alpha   90.00
_cell.angle_beta   90.00
_cell.angle_gamma   90.00
#
_symmetry.space_group_name_H-M   'P 1'
#
loop_
_entity.id
_entity.type
_entity.pdbx_description
1 polymer ?
#
loop_
_entity_poly.entity_id
_entity_poly.type
_entity_poly.pdbx_seq_one_letter_code
_entity_poly.pdbx_strand_id
1 'polypeptide(L)'
;MEEAARRNPAFSESYRPAGLPRPNGTVLEAQGRVCTGPEQTRPLGEEQAMRVLDTILRSATGELKDEPVSSAQLGAFFAGMTIRANCFPEATQWSEGERRAMSLFWPRLVHVLPPEVKFIADPEGTIMGANGLTGPRYIGQGTAEMRLVGALREVLAGGHLGYEEIQCVLKDVLPFGSMGASSPSVSEALLAAFLIGQRMNRETDRELKGYCLAFDDELGPPPIADVNSLTHYGEPYDGNTRFFRSTLFVAAVRACYGEACLLHGVEWMPPKGGITEGQMLKFMGANTHLSPTQAKTLLEDKDTGFAYLNLQEACPPLYSIIGLREHIKKRPPLATSEKVQQFVRVSNSSHCVLL
;
A
#
# COMPACT_ATOMS: atom_id res chain seq x y z
N MET A 1 5.88 -35.95 19.09
CA MET A 1 4.69 -35.55 18.29
C MET A 1 4.28 -34.19 18.81
N GLU A 2 5.10 -33.22 18.46
CA GLU A 2 5.25 -31.94 19.14
C GLU A 2 4.38 -30.91 18.43
N GLU A 3 3.77 -30.03 19.21
CA GLU A 3 2.82 -28.99 18.85
C GLU A 3 2.97 -28.49 17.40
N ALA A 4 2.10 -29.01 16.52
CA ALA A 4 1.63 -28.22 15.40
C ALA A 4 0.90 -27.02 16.00
N ALA A 5 1.65 -25.95 16.29
CA ALA A 5 1.14 -24.64 16.63
C ALA A 5 -0.09 -24.40 15.75
N ARG A 6 -1.26 -24.20 16.37
CA ARG A 6 -2.55 -24.07 15.71
C ARG A 6 -2.43 -23.05 14.56
N ARG A 7 -2.12 -23.55 13.36
CA ARG A 7 -1.97 -22.74 12.14
C ARG A 7 -3.35 -22.17 11.93
N ASN A 8 -3.52 -20.86 12.09
CA ASN A 8 -4.81 -20.25 11.83
C ASN A 8 -5.11 -20.51 10.34
N PRO A 9 -6.16 -21.30 10.01
CA PRO A 9 -6.44 -21.70 8.64
C PRO A 9 -6.81 -20.49 7.76
N ALA A 10 -7.12 -19.34 8.38
CA ALA A 10 -7.38 -18.09 7.69
C ALA A 10 -6.11 -17.28 7.33
N PHE A 11 -4.93 -17.79 7.66
CA PHE A 11 -3.66 -17.34 7.10
C PHE A 11 -3.10 -18.42 6.19
N SER A 12 -2.95 -18.11 4.91
CA SER A 12 -2.25 -18.99 4.00
C SER A 12 -1.08 -18.29 3.33
N GLU A 13 0.13 -18.72 3.70
CA GLU A 13 1.34 -18.34 2.97
C GLU A 13 1.37 -18.94 1.56
N SER A 14 0.51 -19.92 1.24
CA SER A 14 0.48 -20.57 -0.08
C SER A 14 0.11 -19.63 -1.22
N TYR A 15 -0.60 -18.54 -0.91
CA TYR A 15 -1.04 -17.54 -1.88
C TYR A 15 -0.10 -16.34 -1.95
N ARG A 16 0.85 -16.20 -1.02
CA ARG A 16 1.90 -15.20 -1.11
C ARG A 16 2.82 -15.57 -2.28
N PRO A 17 3.06 -14.66 -3.25
CA PRO A 17 3.97 -14.95 -4.36
C PRO A 17 5.37 -15.37 -3.88
N ALA A 18 5.85 -16.53 -4.34
CA ALA A 18 7.07 -17.16 -3.83
C ALA A 18 8.35 -16.35 -4.05
N GLY A 19 8.35 -15.43 -5.03
CA GLY A 19 9.52 -14.60 -5.38
C GLY A 19 9.63 -13.27 -4.62
N LEU A 20 8.66 -12.92 -3.76
CA LEU A 20 8.71 -11.65 -3.04
C LEU A 20 9.68 -11.73 -1.85
N PRO A 21 10.67 -10.82 -1.73
CA PRO A 21 11.50 -10.72 -0.54
C PRO A 21 10.67 -10.52 0.72
N ARG A 22 11.09 -11.10 1.86
CA ARG A 22 10.43 -10.84 3.13
C ARG A 22 10.96 -9.56 3.76
N PRO A 23 10.11 -8.75 4.40
CA PRO A 23 10.57 -7.59 5.17
C PRO A 23 11.31 -8.01 6.44
N ASN A 24 12.25 -7.19 6.88
CA ASN A 24 12.88 -7.35 8.18
C ASN A 24 11.83 -7.25 9.31
N GLY A 25 11.68 -8.32 10.10
CA GLY A 25 10.63 -8.41 11.12
C GLY A 25 10.70 -7.33 12.21
N THR A 26 11.91 -6.95 12.65
CA THR A 26 12.11 -5.93 13.71
C THR A 26 11.60 -4.57 13.23
N VAL A 27 11.98 -4.15 12.03
CA VAL A 27 11.52 -2.87 11.46
C VAL A 27 10.03 -2.92 11.13
N LEU A 28 9.54 -4.06 10.63
CA LEU A 28 8.13 -4.24 10.31
C LEU A 28 7.22 -4.12 11.55
N GLU A 29 7.64 -4.66 12.69
CA GLU A 29 6.93 -4.51 13.96
C GLU A 29 6.88 -3.04 14.40
N ALA A 30 8.01 -2.33 14.29
CA ALA A 30 8.10 -0.91 14.62
C ALA A 30 7.19 -0.06 13.74
N GLN A 31 7.20 -0.26 12.41
CA GLN A 31 6.28 0.39 11.47
C GLN A 31 4.81 0.12 11.83
N GLY A 32 4.52 -1.09 12.33
CA GLY A 32 3.22 -1.46 12.90
C GLY A 32 2.72 -0.54 14.02
N ARG A 33 3.62 0.16 14.70
CA ARG A 33 3.31 1.07 15.82
C ARG A 33 3.44 2.56 15.47
N VAL A 34 4.44 2.93 14.68
CA VAL A 34 4.78 4.34 14.44
C VAL A 34 4.26 4.90 13.12
N CYS A 35 4.02 4.05 12.11
CA CYS A 35 3.49 4.48 10.81
C CYS A 35 1.95 4.49 10.80
N THR A 36 1.35 5.15 11.78
CA THR A 36 -0.11 5.29 11.91
C THR A 36 -0.51 6.75 11.98
N GLY A 37 -1.80 7.04 11.95
CA GLY A 37 -2.30 8.42 12.01
C GLY A 37 -1.98 9.13 13.33
N PRO A 38 -2.28 10.44 13.40
CA PRO A 38 -1.95 11.32 14.53
C PRO A 38 -2.54 10.88 15.87
N GLU A 39 -3.62 10.09 15.86
CA GLU A 39 -4.33 9.65 17.06
C GLU A 39 -4.01 8.20 17.48
N GLN A 40 -3.46 7.39 16.57
CA GLN A 40 -3.30 5.93 16.77
C GLN A 40 -1.85 5.49 16.95
N THR A 41 -0.93 6.43 16.78
CA THR A 41 0.51 6.20 16.88
C THR A 41 0.92 5.87 18.29
N ARG A 42 1.74 4.82 18.41
CA ARG A 42 2.27 4.33 19.68
C ARG A 42 3.79 4.45 19.64
N PRO A 43 4.36 5.53 20.19
CA PRO A 43 5.80 5.73 20.24
C PRO A 43 6.55 4.50 20.76
N LEU A 44 7.75 4.25 20.24
CA LEU A 44 8.59 3.15 20.71
C LEU A 44 9.19 3.47 22.09
N GLY A 45 9.39 2.45 22.91
CA GLY A 45 10.24 2.57 24.09
C GLY A 45 11.71 2.64 23.69
N GLU A 46 12.59 3.03 24.62
CA GLU A 46 14.03 3.20 24.34
C GLU A 46 14.68 1.93 23.80
N GLU A 47 14.56 0.79 24.49
CA GLU A 47 15.15 -0.48 24.04
C GLU A 47 14.67 -0.89 22.65
N GLN A 48 13.39 -0.64 22.35
CA GLN A 48 12.81 -0.93 21.04
C GLN A 48 13.36 -0.01 19.96
N ALA A 49 13.46 1.30 20.25
CA ALA A 49 14.03 2.27 19.33
C ALA A 49 15.52 1.97 19.05
N MET A 50 16.30 1.67 20.08
CA MET A 50 17.70 1.25 19.97
C MET A 50 17.85 0.01 19.10
N ARG A 51 17.03 -1.02 19.34
CA ARG A 51 17.04 -2.27 18.56
C ARG A 51 16.71 -2.01 17.08
N VAL A 52 15.72 -1.17 16.80
CA VAL A 52 15.31 -0.84 15.42
C VAL A 52 16.41 -0.09 14.69
N LEU A 53 16.99 0.95 15.29
CA LEU A 53 18.05 1.75 14.67
C LEU A 53 19.36 0.95 14.51
N ASP A 54 19.70 0.08 15.47
CA ASP A 54 20.82 -0.86 15.33
C ASP A 54 20.59 -1.83 14.16
N THR A 55 19.39 -2.40 14.05
CA THR A 55 19.02 -3.28 12.93
C THR A 55 19.16 -2.56 11.59
N ILE A 56 18.70 -1.31 11.49
CA ILE A 56 18.84 -0.47 10.28
C ILE A 56 20.33 -0.23 9.97
N LEU A 57 21.12 0.13 10.98
CA LEU A 57 22.54 0.42 10.80
C LEU A 57 23.31 -0.81 10.30
N ARG A 58 23.11 -1.96 10.96
CA ARG A 58 23.73 -3.24 10.58
C ARG A 58 23.29 -3.70 9.19
N SER A 59 22.04 -3.43 8.82
CA SER A 59 21.58 -3.68 7.44
C SER A 59 22.31 -2.79 6.44
N ALA A 60 22.43 -1.50 6.72
CA ALA A 60 23.06 -0.53 5.84
C ALA A 60 24.59 -0.76 5.69
N THR A 61 25.24 -1.33 6.71
CA THR A 61 26.65 -1.73 6.65
C THR A 61 26.89 -3.11 6.03
N GLY A 62 25.82 -3.82 5.62
CA GLY A 62 25.90 -5.15 5.01
C GLY A 62 26.18 -6.30 5.99
N GLU A 63 26.00 -6.07 7.30
CA GLU A 63 26.18 -7.09 8.34
C GLU A 63 25.00 -8.06 8.42
N LEU A 64 23.81 -7.64 8.01
CA LEU A 64 22.61 -8.50 7.95
C LEU A 64 22.48 -9.15 6.58
N LYS A 65 22.65 -10.48 6.54
CA LYS A 65 22.52 -11.29 5.32
C LYS A 65 21.11 -11.84 5.11
N ASP A 66 20.46 -12.25 6.21
CA ASP A 66 19.10 -12.77 6.19
C ASP A 66 18.11 -11.64 6.47
N GLU A 67 17.14 -11.45 5.56
CA GLU A 67 16.07 -10.44 5.65
C GLU A 67 16.61 -9.02 6.00
N PRO A 68 17.48 -8.44 5.15
CA PRO A 68 17.94 -7.07 5.35
C PRO A 68 16.76 -6.08 5.32
N VAL A 69 16.93 -4.94 5.97
CA VAL A 69 15.96 -3.85 5.94
C VAL A 69 15.89 -3.31 4.51
N SER A 70 14.73 -3.42 3.87
CA SER A 70 14.56 -2.98 2.48
C SER A 70 14.47 -1.45 2.36
N SER A 71 14.72 -0.93 1.16
CA SER A 71 14.54 0.50 0.85
C SER A 71 13.12 0.98 1.15
N ALA A 72 12.10 0.18 0.82
CA ALA A 72 10.71 0.46 1.19
C ALA A 72 10.51 0.57 2.72
N GLN A 73 11.15 -0.30 3.52
CA GLN A 73 11.08 -0.22 4.98
C GLN A 73 11.74 1.05 5.51
N LEU A 74 12.90 1.43 4.97
CA LEU A 74 13.58 2.67 5.34
C LEU A 74 12.71 3.89 5.04
N GLY A 75 12.16 3.98 3.83
CA GLY A 75 11.29 5.09 3.42
C GLY A 75 10.05 5.21 4.30
N ALA A 76 9.34 4.11 4.51
CA ALA A 76 8.15 4.09 5.36
C ALA A 76 8.46 4.43 6.83
N PHE A 77 9.52 3.86 7.40
CA PHE A 77 9.90 4.11 8.80
C PHE A 77 10.31 5.56 9.01
N PHE A 78 11.23 6.09 8.20
CA PHE A 78 11.71 7.46 8.36
C PHE A 78 10.64 8.51 8.02
N ALA A 79 9.77 8.27 7.04
CA ALA A 79 8.63 9.17 6.80
C ALA A 79 7.75 9.30 8.05
N GLY A 80 7.48 8.16 8.71
CA GLY A 80 6.74 8.16 9.96
C GLY A 80 7.47 8.87 11.10
N MET A 81 8.78 8.71 11.21
CA MET A 81 9.57 9.45 12.20
C MET A 81 9.53 10.96 11.93
N THR A 82 9.73 11.40 10.69
CA THR A 82 9.73 12.80 10.27
C THR A 82 8.40 13.50 10.55
N ILE A 83 7.29 12.93 10.07
CA ILE A 83 5.95 13.53 10.25
C ILE A 83 5.59 13.61 11.74
N ARG A 84 5.92 12.57 12.52
CA ARG A 84 5.68 12.56 13.97
C ARG A 84 6.48 13.63 14.71
N ALA A 85 7.70 13.92 14.27
CA ALA A 85 8.53 14.94 14.90
C ALA A 85 7.97 16.35 14.67
N ASN A 86 7.43 16.60 13.48
CA ASN A 86 7.06 17.95 13.04
C ASN A 86 5.59 18.31 13.32
N CYS A 87 4.67 17.37 13.07
CA CYS A 87 3.27 17.73 12.82
C CYS A 87 2.30 17.10 13.83
N PHE A 88 2.69 16.01 14.50
CA PHE A 88 1.77 15.27 15.36
C PHE A 88 1.60 15.90 16.75
N PRO A 89 0.48 15.65 17.44
CA PRO A 89 0.29 16.03 18.84
C PRO A 89 1.31 15.35 19.77
N GLU A 90 1.67 16.01 20.88
CA GLU A 90 2.72 15.56 21.82
C GLU A 90 2.64 14.07 22.20
N ALA A 91 1.44 13.56 22.45
CA ALA A 91 1.20 12.17 22.82
C ALA A 91 1.64 11.13 21.76
N THR A 92 1.74 11.54 20.50
CA THR A 92 2.11 10.69 19.36
C THR A 92 3.38 11.14 18.64
N GLN A 93 4.02 12.20 19.12
CA GLN A 93 5.38 12.58 18.74
C GLN A 93 6.41 11.55 19.25
N TRP A 94 7.71 11.83 19.03
CA TRP A 94 8.76 10.96 19.52
C TRP A 94 8.71 10.83 21.05
N SER A 95 8.90 9.62 21.54
CA SER A 95 9.18 9.39 22.95
C SER A 95 10.57 9.92 23.32
N GLU A 96 10.82 10.07 24.62
CA GLU A 96 12.17 10.39 25.11
C GLU A 96 13.19 9.30 24.71
N GLY A 97 12.76 8.04 24.70
CA GLY A 97 13.58 6.90 24.26
C GLY A 97 13.92 6.96 22.77
N GLU A 98 12.95 7.32 21.91
CA GLU A 98 13.20 7.54 20.48
C GLU A 98 14.17 8.70 20.24
N ARG A 99 14.03 9.80 21.00
CA ARG A 99 14.98 10.93 20.94
C ARG A 99 16.41 10.52 21.32
N ARG A 100 16.57 9.78 22.42
CA ARG A 100 17.89 9.26 22.85
C ARG A 100 18.48 8.27 21.86
N ALA A 101 17.67 7.37 21.32
CA ALA A 101 18.14 6.42 20.31
C ALA A 101 18.56 7.15 19.03
N MET A 102 17.78 8.13 18.58
CA MET A 102 18.12 8.89 17.38
C MET A 102 19.42 9.69 17.55
N SER A 103 19.61 10.36 18.69
CA SER A 103 20.85 11.12 18.93
C SER A 103 22.11 10.23 18.95
N LEU A 104 21.98 8.99 19.41
CA LEU A 104 23.06 8.01 19.41
C LEU A 104 23.38 7.45 18.02
N PHE A 105 22.34 7.09 17.25
CA PHE A 105 22.51 6.35 16.00
C PHE A 105 22.60 7.24 14.75
N TRP A 106 21.93 8.40 14.73
CA TRP A 106 21.87 9.27 13.54
C TRP A 106 23.24 9.68 13.00
N PRO A 107 24.25 10.05 13.83
CA PRO A 107 25.58 10.40 13.34
C PRO A 107 26.26 9.28 12.54
N ARG A 108 25.93 8.01 12.81
CA ARG A 108 26.45 6.86 12.04
C ARG A 108 25.57 6.57 10.82
N LEU A 109 24.26 6.60 11.01
CA LEU A 109 23.28 6.34 9.95
C LEU A 109 23.41 7.31 8.77
N VAL A 110 23.63 8.61 9.05
CA VAL A 110 23.76 9.62 7.99
C VAL A 110 24.94 9.36 7.04
N HIS A 111 25.96 8.60 7.46
CA HIS A 111 27.09 8.24 6.61
C HIS A 111 26.80 7.04 5.70
N VAL A 112 25.94 6.11 6.13
CA VAL A 112 25.70 4.84 5.42
C VAL A 112 24.38 4.78 4.67
N LEU A 113 23.39 5.59 5.05
CA LEU A 113 22.08 5.59 4.40
C LEU A 113 22.16 6.17 2.96
N PRO A 114 21.25 5.78 2.05
CA PRO A 114 21.11 6.42 0.74
C PRO A 114 20.66 7.88 0.82
N PRO A 115 20.98 8.75 -0.16
CA PRO A 115 20.59 10.16 -0.17
C PRO A 115 19.08 10.40 -0.03
N GLU A 116 18.25 9.60 -0.70
CA GLU A 116 16.79 9.68 -0.63
C GLU A 116 16.26 9.39 0.78
N VAL A 117 16.88 8.45 1.51
CA VAL A 117 16.48 8.12 2.88
C VAL A 117 16.89 9.25 3.82
N LYS A 118 18.06 9.87 3.60
CA LYS A 118 18.48 11.07 4.36
C LYS A 118 17.51 12.23 4.13
N PHE A 119 17.04 12.41 2.90
CA PHE A 119 16.00 13.39 2.58
C PHE A 119 14.68 13.09 3.31
N ILE A 120 14.20 11.85 3.25
CA ILE A 120 12.95 11.46 3.92
C ILE A 120 13.04 11.67 5.43
N ALA A 121 14.18 11.34 6.03
CA ALA A 121 14.44 11.42 7.46
C ALA A 121 14.63 12.86 7.97
N ASP A 122 15.19 13.76 7.15
CA ASP A 122 15.44 15.14 7.54
C ASP A 122 15.33 16.09 6.33
N PRO A 123 14.11 16.34 5.83
CA PRO A 123 13.90 17.05 4.56
C PRO A 123 14.41 18.49 4.57
N GLU A 124 14.38 19.14 5.75
CA GLU A 124 14.81 20.52 5.97
C GLU A 124 16.14 20.63 6.73
N GLY A 125 16.72 19.50 7.19
CA GLY A 125 17.99 19.48 7.93
C GLY A 125 17.89 19.97 9.38
N THR A 126 16.67 20.03 9.94
CA THR A 126 16.38 20.61 11.26
C THR A 126 15.92 19.58 12.29
N ILE A 127 15.58 18.35 11.87
CA ILE A 127 14.93 17.35 12.73
C ILE A 127 15.97 16.50 13.45
N MET A 128 17.01 16.08 12.73
CA MET A 128 17.93 15.05 13.22
C MET A 128 19.23 15.64 13.81
N GLY A 129 19.37 16.97 13.84
CA GLY A 129 20.39 17.68 14.63
C GLY A 129 21.83 17.61 14.13
N ALA A 130 22.10 16.96 13.00
CA ALA A 130 23.39 17.01 12.31
C ALA A 130 23.25 17.88 11.05
N ASN A 131 24.19 18.79 10.80
CA ASN A 131 24.29 19.72 9.65
C ASN A 131 24.20 19.03 8.26
N GLY A 132 23.09 18.39 7.95
CA GLY A 132 22.86 17.59 6.77
C GLY A 132 22.29 18.43 5.66
N LEU A 133 23.15 18.99 4.81
CA LEU A 133 22.72 19.71 3.60
C LEU A 133 22.08 18.78 2.55
N THR A 134 22.07 17.46 2.77
CA THR A 134 21.53 16.48 1.83
C THR A 134 20.02 16.61 1.66
N GLY A 135 19.25 16.71 2.74
CA GLY A 135 17.78 16.80 2.65
C GLY A 135 17.30 18.02 1.88
N PRO A 136 17.70 19.24 2.25
CA PRO A 136 17.29 20.46 1.55
C PRO A 136 17.71 20.51 0.07
N ARG A 137 18.81 19.84 -0.30
CA ARG A 137 19.36 19.84 -1.66
C ARG A 137 18.92 18.65 -2.51
N TYR A 138 18.25 17.65 -1.92
CA TYR A 138 17.81 16.48 -2.64
C TYR A 138 16.61 16.82 -3.54
N ILE A 139 16.73 16.46 -4.81
CA ILE A 139 15.73 16.72 -5.85
C ILE A 139 15.25 15.45 -6.57
N GLY A 140 15.75 14.26 -6.21
CA GLY A 140 15.46 13.02 -6.94
C GLY A 140 16.26 12.87 -8.23
N GLN A 141 16.16 11.69 -8.84
CA GLN A 141 16.79 11.32 -10.11
C GLN A 141 15.73 11.19 -11.23
N GLY A 142 15.81 12.07 -12.22
CA GLY A 142 14.86 12.11 -13.33
C GLY A 142 13.53 12.78 -12.97
N THR A 143 12.67 12.95 -13.96
CA THR A 143 11.46 13.77 -13.85
C THR A 143 10.44 13.20 -12.88
N ALA A 144 10.28 11.87 -12.85
CA ALA A 144 9.33 11.18 -11.98
C ALA A 144 9.72 11.35 -10.50
N GLU A 145 10.99 11.12 -10.14
CA GLU A 145 11.45 11.34 -8.77
C GLU A 145 11.43 12.82 -8.38
N MET A 146 11.76 13.73 -9.31
CA MET A 146 11.66 15.17 -9.03
C MET A 146 10.25 15.58 -8.61
N ARG A 147 9.24 15.09 -9.33
CA ARG A 147 7.83 15.33 -8.97
C ARG A 147 7.49 14.70 -7.62
N LEU A 148 7.88 13.44 -7.42
CA LEU A 148 7.62 12.72 -6.17
C LEU A 148 8.30 13.38 -4.97
N VAL A 149 9.52 13.87 -5.11
CA VAL A 149 10.26 14.61 -4.06
C VAL A 149 9.58 15.93 -3.75
N GLY A 150 9.09 16.65 -4.77
CA GLY A 150 8.29 17.87 -4.57
C GLY A 150 7.06 17.60 -3.70
N ALA A 151 6.25 16.60 -4.09
CA ALA A 151 5.08 16.18 -3.32
C ALA A 151 5.46 15.68 -1.91
N LEU A 152 6.56 14.94 -1.77
CA LEU A 152 7.04 14.44 -0.47
C LEU A 152 7.40 15.56 0.50
N ARG A 153 7.90 16.72 0.04
CA ARG A 153 8.19 17.84 0.95
C ARG A 153 6.92 18.33 1.65
N GLU A 154 5.83 18.48 0.90
CA GLU A 154 4.55 18.86 1.47
C GLU A 154 3.98 17.77 2.38
N VAL A 155 4.02 16.51 1.94
CA VAL A 155 3.52 15.37 2.73
C VAL A 155 4.30 15.19 4.04
N LEU A 156 5.64 15.25 4.01
CA LEU A 156 6.48 15.11 5.19
C LEU A 156 6.34 16.28 6.17
N ALA A 157 5.85 17.43 5.69
CA ALA A 157 5.46 18.58 6.51
C ALA A 157 4.01 18.49 7.05
N GLY A 158 3.34 17.35 6.87
CA GLY A 158 1.95 17.15 7.32
C GLY A 158 0.89 17.78 6.42
N GLY A 159 1.28 18.22 5.21
CA GLY A 159 0.40 18.84 4.23
C GLY A 159 -0.40 17.85 3.38
N HIS A 160 -1.21 18.40 2.49
CA HIS A 160 -2.13 17.68 1.61
C HIS A 160 -1.97 18.14 0.16
N LEU A 161 -2.05 17.21 -0.77
CA LEU A 161 -1.77 17.45 -2.18
C LEU A 161 -3.04 17.78 -2.97
N GLY A 162 -2.82 18.41 -4.14
CA GLY A 162 -3.89 18.65 -5.10
C GLY A 162 -4.39 17.37 -5.79
N TYR A 163 -5.62 17.40 -6.32
CA TYR A 163 -6.18 16.29 -7.12
C TYR A 163 -5.27 15.92 -8.31
N GLU A 164 -4.87 16.91 -9.11
CA GLU A 164 -4.03 16.69 -10.31
C GLU A 164 -2.62 16.26 -9.93
N GLU A 165 -2.12 16.74 -8.81
CA GLU A 165 -0.80 16.39 -8.30
C GLU A 165 -0.73 14.91 -7.90
N ILE A 166 -1.73 14.40 -7.17
CA ILE A 166 -1.85 12.98 -6.86
C ILE A 166 -1.86 12.15 -8.14
N GLN A 167 -2.69 12.51 -9.13
CA GLN A 167 -2.76 11.77 -10.39
C GLN A 167 -1.43 11.78 -11.14
N CYS A 168 -0.78 12.94 -11.24
CA CYS A 168 0.51 13.08 -11.90
C CYS A 168 1.64 12.32 -11.19
N VAL A 169 1.63 12.27 -9.86
CA VAL A 169 2.61 11.47 -9.09
C VAL A 169 2.37 9.99 -9.32
N LEU A 170 1.12 9.51 -9.20
CA LEU A 170 0.81 8.09 -9.34
C LEU A 170 1.12 7.56 -10.74
N LYS A 171 0.78 8.31 -11.79
CA LYS A 171 1.08 7.94 -13.19
C LYS A 171 2.57 7.96 -13.52
N ASP A 172 3.35 8.79 -12.84
CA ASP A 172 4.80 8.85 -13.03
C ASP A 172 5.54 7.71 -12.32
N VAL A 173 4.98 7.17 -11.23
CA VAL A 173 5.66 6.20 -10.37
C VAL A 173 5.15 4.77 -10.56
N LEU A 174 4.00 4.59 -11.22
CA LEU A 174 3.39 3.28 -11.50
C LEU A 174 3.23 3.06 -13.02
N PRO A 175 3.39 1.81 -13.53
CA PRO A 175 3.64 0.57 -12.80
C PRO A 175 5.06 0.50 -12.20
N PHE A 176 5.14 0.03 -10.97
CA PHE A 176 6.38 -0.15 -10.24
C PHE A 176 7.07 -1.48 -10.61
N GLY A 177 8.38 -1.45 -10.87
CA GLY A 177 9.18 -2.68 -11.05
C GLY A 177 8.90 -3.49 -12.33
N SER A 178 8.27 -2.90 -13.35
CA SER A 178 8.05 -3.61 -14.62
C SER A 178 9.38 -3.86 -15.35
N MET A 179 9.67 -5.13 -15.61
CA MET A 179 10.82 -5.61 -16.40
C MET A 179 10.65 -5.29 -17.89
N GLY A 180 10.60 -3.99 -18.21
CA GLY A 180 10.66 -3.45 -19.56
C GLY A 180 11.53 -2.20 -19.54
N ALA A 181 12.38 -2.04 -20.56
CA ALA A 181 13.45 -1.02 -20.65
C ALA A 181 12.98 0.46 -20.64
N SER A 182 11.71 0.74 -20.35
CA SER A 182 11.10 2.06 -20.41
C SER A 182 10.25 2.43 -19.19
N SER A 183 10.23 1.62 -18.12
CA SER A 183 9.47 1.95 -16.92
C SER A 183 10.30 2.86 -15.99
N PRO A 184 9.72 3.93 -15.42
CA PRO A 184 10.45 4.82 -14.53
C PRO A 184 10.91 4.05 -13.28
N SER A 185 12.22 3.86 -13.13
CA SER A 185 12.81 3.26 -11.93
C SER A 185 12.85 4.29 -10.82
N VAL A 186 11.73 4.44 -10.10
CA VAL A 186 11.63 5.32 -8.92
C VAL A 186 12.12 4.56 -7.69
N SER A 187 12.79 5.25 -6.77
CA SER A 187 13.24 4.67 -5.51
C SER A 187 12.08 4.14 -4.69
N GLU A 188 12.18 2.88 -4.26
CA GLU A 188 11.24 2.24 -3.33
C GLU A 188 11.08 3.03 -2.04
N ALA A 189 12.15 3.66 -1.55
CA ALA A 189 12.11 4.45 -0.33
C ALA A 189 11.22 5.68 -0.51
N LEU A 190 11.32 6.39 -1.64
CA LEU A 190 10.49 7.56 -1.93
C LEU A 190 9.02 7.17 -2.07
N LEU A 191 8.72 6.11 -2.84
CA LEU A 191 7.35 5.65 -3.03
C LEU A 191 6.73 5.15 -1.71
N ALA A 192 7.48 4.38 -0.92
CA ALA A 192 7.01 3.93 0.40
C ALA A 192 6.79 5.09 1.38
N ALA A 193 7.69 6.08 1.39
CA ALA A 193 7.54 7.29 2.19
C ALA A 193 6.29 8.08 1.80
N PHE A 194 6.01 8.19 0.51
CA PHE A 194 4.85 8.93 0.00
C PHE A 194 3.54 8.25 0.42
N LEU A 195 3.43 6.93 0.20
CA LEU A 195 2.24 6.17 0.55
C LEU A 195 1.98 6.15 2.07
N ILE A 196 3.03 6.06 2.89
CA ILE A 196 2.90 6.11 4.35
C ILE A 196 2.62 7.53 4.84
N GLY A 197 3.28 8.54 4.27
CA GLY A 197 3.05 9.92 4.66
C GLY A 197 1.62 10.38 4.40
N GLN A 198 1.09 10.08 3.20
CA GLN A 198 -0.31 10.34 2.86
C GLN A 198 -1.29 9.65 3.82
N ARG A 199 -1.05 8.37 4.14
CA ARG A 199 -1.83 7.65 5.16
C ARG A 199 -1.77 8.35 6.52
N MET A 200 -0.58 8.80 6.92
CA MET A 200 -0.35 9.40 8.23
C MET A 200 -1.00 10.77 8.36
N ASN A 201 -1.07 11.53 7.28
CA ASN A 201 -1.73 12.85 7.25
C ASN A 201 -3.26 12.76 7.20
N ARG A 202 -3.82 11.58 6.86
CA ARG A 202 -5.24 11.33 6.58
C ARG A 202 -5.70 12.05 5.31
N GLU A 203 -6.04 11.28 4.31
CA GLU A 203 -6.39 11.78 2.99
C GLU A 203 -7.62 12.69 3.05
N THR A 204 -7.54 13.82 2.38
CA THR A 204 -8.70 14.69 2.12
C THR A 204 -9.60 14.09 1.05
N ASP A 205 -10.86 14.54 0.96
CA ASP A 205 -11.78 14.12 -0.10
C ASP A 205 -11.20 14.37 -1.52
N ARG A 206 -10.41 15.44 -1.66
CA ARG A 206 -9.77 15.80 -2.92
C ARG A 206 -8.64 14.84 -3.30
N GLU A 207 -7.78 14.49 -2.33
CA GLU A 207 -6.73 13.49 -2.52
C GLU A 207 -7.36 12.12 -2.81
N LEU A 208 -8.36 11.71 -2.04
CA LEU A 208 -9.06 10.44 -2.23
C LEU A 208 -9.68 10.36 -3.63
N LYS A 209 -10.33 11.43 -4.11
CA LYS A 209 -10.81 11.50 -5.49
C LYS A 209 -9.68 11.33 -6.51
N GLY A 210 -8.51 11.92 -6.25
CA GLY A 210 -7.30 11.78 -7.06
C GLY A 210 -6.86 10.32 -7.16
N TYR A 211 -6.80 9.61 -6.03
CA TYR A 211 -6.48 8.19 -5.99
C TYR A 211 -7.52 7.32 -6.70
N CYS A 212 -8.81 7.62 -6.56
CA CYS A 212 -9.88 6.86 -7.21
C CYS A 212 -9.79 6.91 -8.73
N LEU A 213 -9.53 8.10 -9.28
CA LEU A 213 -9.59 8.34 -10.73
C LEU A 213 -8.23 8.23 -11.43
N ALA A 214 -7.14 7.97 -10.70
CA ALA A 214 -5.78 7.99 -11.26
C ALA A 214 -5.60 7.03 -12.44
N PHE A 215 -6.25 5.86 -12.41
CA PHE A 215 -6.10 4.80 -13.39
C PHE A 215 -7.42 4.37 -14.05
N ASP A 216 -8.47 5.19 -13.95
CA ASP A 216 -9.81 4.88 -14.49
C ASP A 216 -9.81 4.57 -16.00
N ASP A 217 -8.90 5.22 -16.74
CA ASP A 217 -8.81 5.12 -18.21
C ASP A 217 -7.58 4.33 -18.69
N GLU A 218 -6.82 3.68 -17.78
CA GLU A 218 -5.54 3.02 -18.10
C GLU A 218 -5.70 1.90 -19.15
N LEU A 219 -6.77 1.12 -19.05
CA LEU A 219 -7.11 0.06 -20.02
C LEU A 219 -8.11 0.54 -21.08
N GLY A 220 -8.29 1.86 -21.22
CA GLY A 220 -9.39 2.46 -21.98
C GLY A 220 -10.69 2.55 -21.17
N PRO A 221 -11.79 3.01 -21.78
CA PRO A 221 -13.06 3.18 -21.10
C PRO A 221 -13.59 1.81 -20.60
N PRO A 222 -14.08 1.73 -19.35
CA PRO A 222 -14.67 0.50 -18.84
C PRO A 222 -15.83 0.00 -19.72
N PRO A 223 -15.91 -1.31 -20.00
CA PRO A 223 -17.00 -1.86 -20.79
C PRO A 223 -18.34 -1.63 -20.08
N ILE A 224 -19.40 -1.40 -20.87
CA ILE A 224 -20.75 -1.15 -20.36
C ILE A 224 -21.57 -2.43 -20.52
N ALA A 225 -21.98 -3.02 -19.40
CA ALA A 225 -22.84 -4.20 -19.38
C ALA A 225 -24.32 -3.84 -19.64
N ASP A 226 -24.98 -4.65 -20.47
CA ASP A 226 -26.41 -4.57 -20.76
C ASP A 226 -27.23 -5.32 -19.70
N VAL A 227 -27.27 -4.74 -18.50
CA VAL A 227 -28.05 -5.22 -17.36
C VAL A 227 -28.86 -4.07 -16.76
N ASN A 228 -29.98 -4.38 -16.11
CA ASN A 228 -30.84 -3.35 -15.50
C ASN A 228 -30.14 -2.63 -14.34
N SER A 229 -29.42 -3.38 -13.51
CA SER A 229 -28.70 -2.88 -12.35
C SER A 229 -27.39 -3.65 -12.19
N LEU A 230 -26.34 -2.97 -11.70
CA LEU A 230 -25.06 -3.60 -11.35
C LEU A 230 -24.65 -3.20 -9.94
N THR A 231 -24.39 -4.20 -9.09
CA THR A 231 -23.86 -3.98 -7.73
C THR A 231 -22.38 -4.33 -7.65
N HIS A 232 -21.55 -3.36 -7.28
CA HIS A 232 -20.13 -3.52 -7.02
C HIS A 232 -19.88 -3.87 -5.56
N TYR A 233 -19.13 -4.93 -5.30
CA TYR A 233 -18.68 -5.30 -3.96
C TYR A 233 -17.24 -4.87 -3.74
N GLY A 234 -17.08 -3.76 -3.03
CA GLY A 234 -15.81 -3.17 -2.65
C GLY A 234 -15.27 -3.77 -1.36
N GLU A 235 -14.75 -4.99 -1.44
CA GLU A 235 -14.18 -5.71 -0.30
C GLU A 235 -12.74 -5.25 0.02
N PRO A 236 -12.29 -5.32 1.29
CA PRO A 236 -10.87 -5.14 1.60
C PRO A 236 -10.03 -6.25 0.95
N TYR A 237 -9.12 -5.85 0.06
CA TYR A 237 -8.29 -6.78 -0.73
C TYR A 237 -7.31 -7.62 0.10
N ASP A 238 -6.92 -7.14 1.29
CA ASP A 238 -6.02 -7.85 2.21
C ASP A 238 -6.69 -9.02 2.96
N GLY A 239 -7.94 -9.29 2.64
CA GLY A 239 -8.63 -10.49 3.08
C GLY A 239 -9.05 -10.45 4.55
N ASN A 240 -9.58 -11.58 5.00
CA ASN A 240 -10.02 -11.77 6.38
C ASN A 240 -9.27 -12.92 7.06
N THR A 241 -8.91 -12.71 8.33
CA THR A 241 -8.16 -13.69 9.15
C THR A 241 -8.93 -14.16 10.39
N ARG A 242 -10.15 -13.64 10.59
CA ARG A 242 -10.92 -13.77 11.84
C ARG A 242 -12.34 -14.30 11.66
N PHE A 243 -12.99 -13.96 10.55
CA PHE A 243 -14.40 -14.31 10.32
C PHE A 243 -14.65 -14.79 8.89
N PHE A 244 -15.73 -15.56 8.75
CA PHE A 244 -16.20 -16.08 7.48
C PHE A 244 -16.64 -14.94 6.56
N ARG A 245 -16.30 -15.05 5.26
CA ARG A 245 -16.66 -14.07 4.23
C ARG A 245 -17.87 -14.60 3.46
N SER A 246 -19.02 -13.97 3.64
CA SER A 246 -20.28 -14.37 3.00
C SER A 246 -20.50 -13.75 1.62
N THR A 247 -19.58 -12.92 1.13
CA THR A 247 -19.79 -12.09 -0.06
C THR A 247 -20.03 -12.91 -1.33
N LEU A 248 -19.28 -14.00 -1.55
CA LEU A 248 -19.52 -14.92 -2.67
C LEU A 248 -20.90 -15.59 -2.59
N PHE A 249 -21.34 -15.96 -1.38
CA PHE A 249 -22.68 -16.53 -1.19
C PHE A 249 -23.76 -15.50 -1.51
N VAL A 250 -23.61 -14.26 -1.03
CA VAL A 250 -24.54 -13.16 -1.35
C VAL A 250 -24.57 -12.89 -2.86
N ALA A 251 -23.41 -12.88 -3.51
CA ALA A 251 -23.30 -12.70 -4.96
C ALA A 251 -24.05 -13.79 -5.74
N ALA A 252 -23.86 -15.06 -5.36
CA ALA A 252 -24.55 -16.18 -5.98
C ALA A 252 -26.08 -16.09 -5.79
N VAL A 253 -26.54 -15.74 -4.57
CA VAL A 253 -27.97 -15.55 -4.30
C VAL A 253 -28.55 -14.42 -5.15
N ARG A 254 -27.85 -13.29 -5.26
CA ARG A 254 -28.28 -12.17 -6.12
C ARG A 254 -28.38 -12.57 -7.58
N ALA A 255 -27.40 -13.30 -8.09
CA ALA A 255 -27.43 -13.82 -9.45
C ALA A 255 -28.66 -14.70 -9.71
N CYS A 256 -29.05 -15.56 -8.75
CA CYS A 256 -30.28 -16.37 -8.86
C CYS A 256 -31.57 -15.53 -8.92
N TYR A 257 -31.56 -14.29 -8.41
CA TYR A 257 -32.67 -13.35 -8.53
C TYR A 257 -32.59 -12.46 -9.80
N GLY A 258 -31.62 -12.71 -10.68
CA GLY A 258 -31.40 -11.92 -11.89
C GLY A 258 -30.74 -10.55 -11.64
N GLU A 259 -30.15 -10.36 -10.46
CA GLU A 259 -29.51 -9.11 -10.06
C GLU A 259 -27.99 -9.21 -10.19
N ALA A 260 -27.43 -8.53 -11.20
CA ALA A 260 -26.01 -8.65 -11.51
C ALA A 260 -25.10 -8.04 -10.44
N CYS A 261 -23.98 -8.70 -10.15
CA CYS A 261 -22.96 -8.14 -9.27
C CYS A 261 -21.53 -8.42 -9.71
N LEU A 262 -20.67 -7.44 -9.48
CA LEU A 262 -19.25 -7.50 -9.76
C LEU A 262 -18.47 -7.45 -8.44
N LEU A 263 -17.60 -8.45 -8.25
CA LEU A 263 -16.59 -8.44 -7.21
C LEU A 263 -15.22 -8.16 -7.85
N HIS A 264 -14.33 -7.54 -7.10
CA HIS A 264 -12.96 -7.36 -7.52
C HIS A 264 -12.01 -7.47 -6.33
N GLY A 265 -10.78 -7.90 -6.58
CA GLY A 265 -9.81 -8.17 -5.54
C GLY A 265 -8.51 -8.71 -6.07
N VAL A 266 -7.77 -9.40 -5.20
CA VAL A 266 -6.54 -10.11 -5.57
C VAL A 266 -6.48 -11.47 -4.90
N GLU A 267 -5.57 -12.30 -5.38
CA GLU A 267 -5.26 -13.59 -4.74
C GLU A 267 -4.54 -13.40 -3.40
N TRP A 268 -3.69 -12.38 -3.24
CA TRP A 268 -3.02 -12.11 -1.97
C TRP A 268 -2.64 -10.63 -1.83
N MET A 269 -2.86 -10.06 -0.65
CA MET A 269 -2.53 -8.66 -0.36
C MET A 269 -2.09 -8.45 1.11
N PRO A 270 -0.95 -7.79 1.35
CA PRO A 270 -0.54 -7.35 2.68
C PRO A 270 -1.39 -6.16 3.17
N PRO A 271 -1.41 -5.87 4.48
CA PRO A 271 -0.56 -6.46 5.53
C PRO A 271 -1.17 -7.66 6.25
N LYS A 272 -2.44 -7.98 5.98
CA LYS A 272 -3.11 -9.12 6.62
C LYS A 272 -2.78 -10.44 5.94
N GLY A 273 -2.77 -10.47 4.61
CA GLY A 273 -2.62 -11.72 3.85
C GLY A 273 -3.69 -12.76 4.23
N GLY A 274 -4.91 -12.29 4.49
CA GLY A 274 -6.03 -13.15 4.86
C GLY A 274 -6.69 -13.82 3.67
N ILE A 275 -7.77 -14.54 3.93
CA ILE A 275 -8.57 -15.18 2.88
C ILE A 275 -9.32 -14.14 2.06
N THR A 276 -9.22 -14.23 0.73
CA THR A 276 -9.90 -13.36 -0.24
C THR A 276 -10.92 -14.14 -1.07
N GLU A 277 -11.85 -13.42 -1.71
CA GLU A 277 -12.78 -13.96 -2.70
C GLU A 277 -12.04 -14.66 -3.85
N GLY A 278 -10.93 -14.07 -4.31
CA GLY A 278 -10.09 -14.63 -5.36
C GLY A 278 -9.51 -15.99 -4.98
N GLN A 279 -9.02 -16.16 -3.74
CA GLN A 279 -8.51 -17.45 -3.26
C GLN A 279 -9.61 -18.51 -3.23
N MET A 280 -10.80 -18.15 -2.71
CA MET A 280 -11.93 -19.08 -2.61
C MET A 280 -12.43 -19.51 -4.00
N LEU A 281 -12.60 -18.56 -4.93
CA LEU A 281 -13.00 -18.85 -6.30
C LEU A 281 -11.99 -19.74 -7.02
N LYS A 282 -10.69 -19.42 -6.90
CA LYS A 282 -9.62 -20.25 -7.48
C LYS A 282 -9.63 -21.67 -6.89
N PHE A 283 -9.82 -21.79 -5.58
CA PHE A 283 -9.92 -23.09 -4.90
C PHE A 283 -11.12 -23.91 -5.39
N MET A 284 -12.25 -23.25 -5.70
CA MET A 284 -13.44 -23.89 -6.29
C MET A 284 -13.27 -24.25 -7.79
N GLY A 285 -12.14 -23.89 -8.41
CA GLY A 285 -11.87 -24.15 -9.82
C GLY A 285 -12.37 -23.10 -10.79
N ALA A 286 -12.77 -21.92 -10.31
CA ALA A 286 -13.19 -20.81 -11.16
C ALA A 286 -11.98 -20.14 -11.84
N ASN A 287 -12.18 -19.60 -13.05
CA ASN A 287 -11.17 -18.76 -13.69
C ASN A 287 -11.18 -17.36 -13.06
N THR A 288 -10.11 -16.99 -12.37
CA THR A 288 -9.93 -15.66 -11.75
C THR A 288 -9.14 -14.68 -12.63
N HIS A 289 -8.71 -15.09 -13.82
CA HIS A 289 -7.98 -14.28 -14.78
C HIS A 289 -8.91 -13.87 -15.93
N LEU A 290 -9.82 -12.96 -15.62
CA LEU A 290 -10.78 -12.40 -16.56
C LEU A 290 -10.38 -10.97 -16.91
N SER A 291 -10.44 -10.63 -18.20
CA SER A 291 -10.45 -9.24 -18.63
C SER A 291 -11.77 -8.56 -18.26
N PRO A 292 -11.83 -7.22 -18.14
CA PRO A 292 -13.07 -6.48 -17.93
C PRO A 292 -14.17 -6.83 -18.95
N THR A 293 -13.81 -7.05 -20.22
CA THR A 293 -14.76 -7.45 -21.28
C THR A 293 -15.33 -8.86 -21.04
N GLN A 294 -14.51 -9.81 -20.59
CA GLN A 294 -15.00 -11.15 -20.24
C GLN A 294 -15.91 -11.10 -19.00
N ALA A 295 -15.57 -10.27 -18.01
CA ALA A 295 -16.44 -10.04 -16.86
C ALA A 295 -17.79 -9.46 -17.29
N LYS A 296 -17.83 -8.50 -18.23
CA LYS A 296 -19.08 -8.02 -18.84
C LYS A 296 -19.91 -9.18 -19.40
N THR A 297 -19.31 -10.10 -20.17
CA THR A 297 -20.03 -11.24 -20.73
C THR A 297 -20.67 -12.12 -19.65
N LEU A 298 -19.97 -12.38 -18.54
CA LEU A 298 -20.54 -13.14 -17.42
C LEU A 298 -21.66 -12.39 -16.69
N LEU A 299 -21.57 -11.07 -16.60
CA LEU A 299 -22.62 -10.24 -15.97
C LEU A 299 -23.92 -10.23 -16.80
N GLU A 300 -23.81 -10.30 -18.13
CA GLU A 300 -24.96 -10.34 -19.06
C GLU A 300 -25.57 -11.74 -19.22
N ASP A 301 -24.85 -12.78 -18.80
CA ASP A 301 -25.30 -14.16 -18.84
C ASP A 301 -26.34 -14.42 -17.75
N LYS A 302 -27.55 -14.84 -18.17
CA LYS A 302 -28.69 -15.11 -17.28
C LYS A 302 -28.48 -16.33 -16.40
N ASP A 303 -27.62 -17.26 -16.80
CA ASP A 303 -27.31 -18.46 -16.02
C ASP A 303 -26.20 -18.21 -14.98
N THR A 304 -25.37 -17.16 -15.19
CA THR A 304 -24.24 -16.83 -14.32
C THR A 304 -24.52 -15.63 -13.41
N GLY A 305 -24.87 -14.46 -13.96
CA GLY A 305 -25.31 -13.27 -13.22
C GLY A 305 -24.29 -12.61 -12.27
N PHE A 306 -23.04 -13.07 -12.19
CA PHE A 306 -21.99 -12.37 -11.45
C PHE A 306 -20.59 -12.60 -12.05
N ALA A 307 -19.65 -11.70 -11.74
CA ALA A 307 -18.26 -11.82 -12.16
C ALA A 307 -17.29 -11.44 -11.03
N TYR A 308 -16.08 -11.98 -11.10
CA TYR A 308 -14.94 -11.58 -10.26
C TYR A 308 -13.79 -11.09 -11.14
N LEU A 309 -13.24 -9.92 -10.84
CA LEU A 309 -12.06 -9.37 -11.51
C LEU A 309 -10.84 -9.35 -10.57
N ASN A 310 -9.73 -9.90 -11.05
CA ASN A 310 -8.44 -9.75 -10.39
C ASN A 310 -7.82 -8.40 -10.75
N LEU A 311 -7.33 -7.65 -9.76
CA LEU A 311 -6.65 -6.36 -9.95
C LEU A 311 -5.47 -6.47 -10.92
N GLN A 312 -4.80 -7.62 -10.98
CA GLN A 312 -3.73 -7.86 -11.95
C GLN A 312 -4.19 -7.66 -13.40
N GLU A 313 -5.41 -8.08 -13.72
CA GLU A 313 -6.01 -7.96 -15.06
C GLU A 313 -6.73 -6.62 -15.24
N ALA A 314 -7.29 -6.07 -14.16
CA ALA A 314 -8.14 -4.88 -14.21
C ALA A 314 -7.37 -3.56 -14.05
N CYS A 315 -6.26 -3.55 -13.33
CA CYS A 315 -5.40 -2.39 -13.14
C CYS A 315 -3.95 -2.81 -12.79
N PRO A 316 -3.15 -3.23 -13.79
CA PRO A 316 -1.77 -3.68 -13.58
C PRO A 316 -0.87 -2.67 -12.81
N PRO A 317 -0.99 -1.34 -13.01
CA PRO A 317 -0.22 -0.37 -12.23
C PRO A 317 -0.44 -0.48 -10.72
N LEU A 318 -1.68 -0.67 -10.26
CA LEU A 318 -1.97 -0.82 -8.84
C LEU A 318 -1.53 -2.19 -8.29
N TYR A 319 -1.61 -3.24 -9.10
CA TYR A 319 -1.12 -4.56 -8.73
C TYR A 319 0.40 -4.60 -8.55
N SER A 320 1.14 -3.78 -9.31
CA SER A 320 2.61 -3.78 -9.33
C SER A 320 3.29 -3.49 -7.98
N ILE A 321 2.59 -2.83 -7.04
CA ILE A 321 3.13 -2.45 -5.73
C ILE A 321 2.83 -3.44 -4.60
N ILE A 322 2.26 -4.62 -4.87
CA ILE A 322 1.94 -5.61 -3.81
C ILE A 322 3.17 -5.96 -2.97
N GLY A 323 4.33 -6.14 -3.61
CA GLY A 323 5.60 -6.39 -2.91
C GLY A 323 5.95 -5.23 -1.97
N LEU A 324 5.97 -4.00 -2.47
CA LEU A 324 6.23 -2.80 -1.66
C LEU A 324 5.24 -2.68 -0.48
N ARG A 325 3.95 -2.98 -0.69
CA ARG A 325 2.93 -2.93 0.36
C ARG A 325 3.20 -3.91 1.51
N GLU A 326 3.93 -4.99 1.28
CA GLU A 326 4.34 -5.92 2.34
C GLU A 326 5.36 -5.24 3.28
N HIS A 327 6.30 -4.51 2.71
CA HIS A 327 7.37 -3.82 3.42
C HIS A 327 6.91 -2.57 4.19
N ILE A 328 5.80 -1.94 3.81
CA ILE A 328 5.29 -0.76 4.54
C ILE A 328 4.35 -1.11 5.71
N LYS A 329 3.93 -2.37 5.85
CA LYS A 329 3.05 -2.92 6.91
C LYS A 329 1.63 -2.32 7.02
N LYS A 330 1.33 -1.23 6.35
CA LYS A 330 0.10 -0.46 6.52
C LYS A 330 -0.66 -0.36 5.21
N ARG A 331 -1.98 -0.15 5.32
CA ARG A 331 -2.84 0.07 4.15
C ARG A 331 -2.62 1.50 3.63
N PRO A 332 -2.08 1.72 2.43
CA PRO A 332 -1.96 3.06 1.88
C PRO A 332 -3.35 3.62 1.46
N PRO A 333 -3.45 4.90 1.08
CA PRO A 333 -4.64 5.49 0.45
C PRO A 333 -5.28 4.61 -0.63
N LEU A 334 -4.43 3.95 -1.42
CA LEU A 334 -4.84 3.03 -2.49
C LEU A 334 -5.76 1.90 -2.01
N ALA A 335 -5.58 1.42 -0.77
CA ALA A 335 -6.44 0.37 -0.22
C ALA A 335 -7.90 0.82 -0.04
N THR A 336 -8.15 2.12 0.05
CA THR A 336 -9.49 2.70 0.08
C THR A 336 -10.02 2.89 -1.34
N SER A 337 -9.22 3.45 -2.25
CA SER A 337 -9.65 3.72 -3.63
C SER A 337 -9.89 2.45 -4.45
N GLU A 338 -9.15 1.37 -4.16
CA GLU A 338 -9.34 0.03 -4.75
C GLU A 338 -10.77 -0.51 -4.58
N LYS A 339 -11.45 -0.14 -3.48
CA LYS A 339 -12.79 -0.66 -3.14
C LYS A 339 -13.91 -0.03 -3.97
N VAL A 340 -13.69 1.14 -4.57
CA VAL A 340 -14.73 1.90 -5.27
C VAL A 340 -14.57 1.88 -6.80
N GLN A 341 -13.69 1.03 -7.30
CA GLN A 341 -13.37 0.95 -8.73
C GLN A 341 -14.55 0.40 -9.56
N GLN A 342 -14.77 1.00 -10.72
CA GLN A 342 -15.82 0.62 -11.66
C GLN A 342 -15.24 -0.01 -12.93
N PHE A 343 -14.62 -1.18 -12.78
CA PHE A 343 -13.98 -1.89 -13.89
C PHE A 343 -14.95 -2.35 -14.99
N VAL A 344 -16.25 -2.44 -14.68
CA VAL A 344 -17.35 -2.59 -15.65
C VAL A 344 -18.43 -1.59 -15.24
N ARG A 345 -19.04 -0.90 -16.20
CA ARG A 345 -20.12 0.08 -15.94
C ARG A 345 -21.47 -0.45 -16.44
N VAL A 346 -22.54 0.26 -16.11
CA VAL A 346 -23.90 -0.02 -16.57
C VAL A 346 -24.57 1.31 -16.93
N SER A 347 -25.42 1.32 -17.96
CA SER A 347 -26.09 2.53 -18.44
C SER A 347 -27.20 3.02 -17.50
N ASN A 348 -27.80 2.10 -16.74
CA ASN A 348 -28.98 2.35 -15.92
C ASN A 348 -28.61 2.67 -14.46
N SER A 349 -28.61 1.68 -13.58
CA SER A 349 -28.41 1.87 -12.13
C SER A 349 -27.17 1.13 -11.62
N SER A 350 -26.20 1.86 -11.08
CA SER A 350 -25.01 1.30 -10.44
C SER A 350 -25.09 1.51 -8.92
N HIS A 351 -24.81 0.45 -8.17
CA HIS A 351 -24.75 0.46 -6.71
C HIS A 351 -23.36 0.00 -6.24
N CYS A 352 -22.90 0.52 -5.11
CA CYS A 352 -21.65 0.08 -4.50
C CYS A 352 -21.90 -0.30 -3.04
N VAL A 353 -21.43 -1.49 -2.65
CA VAL A 353 -21.44 -1.98 -1.28
C VAL A 353 -20.00 -2.00 -0.78
N LEU A 354 -19.73 -1.17 0.23
CA LEU A 354 -18.43 -1.08 0.89
C LEU A 354 -18.50 -1.78 2.26
N LEU A 355 -17.63 -2.77 2.48
CA LEU A 355 -17.56 -3.55 3.71
C LEU A 355 -16.29 -3.29 4.53
#